data_AF-A0A7Y2ZIU3-F1
#
_entry.id   AF-A0A7Y2ZIU3-F1
#
_cell.length_a   1.000
_cell.length_b   1.000
_cell.length_c   1.000
_cell.angle_alpha   90.00
_cell.angle_beta   90.00
_cell.angle_gamma   90.00
#
_symmetry.space_group_name_H-M   'P 1'
#
loop_
_entity.id
_entity.type
_entity.pdbx_description
1 polymer ?
#
loop_
_entity_poly.entity_id
_entity_poly.type
_entity_poly.pdbx_seq_one_letter_code
_entity_poly.pdbx_strand_id
1 'polypeptide(L)' 'MARVLILFAHPALQKSRVHSRMVRRVPSTDRITFHDLYEVYPDFLIDVAREQELLLSHDVIVFQHPFY' A
#
# COMPACT_ATOMS: atom_id res chain seq x y z
N MET A 1 0.49 -2.88 -20.52
CA MET A 1 0.00 -1.78 -19.65
C MET A 1 0.60 -2.02 -18.26
N ALA A 2 1.03 -0.96 -17.57
CA ALA A 2 1.79 -1.05 -16.32
C ALA A 2 0.97 -1.61 -15.14
N ARG A 3 1.60 -2.41 -14.28
CA ARG A 3 1.11 -2.85 -12.97
C ARG A 3 1.56 -1.88 -11.89
N VAL A 4 0.64 -1.51 -10.99
CA VAL A 4 0.88 -0.53 -9.93
C VAL A 4 0.83 -1.19 -8.57
N LEU A 5 1.86 -0.97 -7.76
CA LEU A 5 1.86 -1.29 -6.33
C LEU A 5 1.61 -0.02 -5.53
N ILE A 6 0.56 0.01 -4.74
CA ILE A 6 0.32 1.05 -3.73
C ILE A 6 0.80 0.49 -2.39
N LEU A 7 1.97 0.94 -1.95
CA LEU A 7 2.49 0.72 -0.60
C LEU A 7 1.85 1.74 0.33
N PHE A 8 0.84 1.28 1.07
CA PHE A 8 0.06 2.11 1.96
C PHE A 8 0.53 1.97 3.41
N ALA A 9 0.88 3.09 4.04
CA ALA A 9 1.34 3.13 5.42
C ALA A 9 0.57 4.20 6.19
N HIS A 10 -0.49 3.82 6.89
CA HIS A 10 -1.26 4.75 7.71
C HIS A 10 -1.62 4.15 9.09
N PRO A 11 -0.96 4.56 10.18
CA PRO A 11 -1.09 3.91 11.50
C PRO A 11 -2.50 3.96 12.09
N ALA A 12 -3.29 4.98 11.74
CA ALA A 12 -4.66 5.12 12.21
C ALA A 12 -5.63 5.49 11.08
N LEU A 13 -5.76 4.64 10.05
CA LEU A 13 -6.62 4.90 8.88
C LEU A 13 -8.05 5.26 9.28
N GLN A 14 -8.58 4.62 10.33
CA GLN A 14 -9.92 4.87 10.88
C GLN A 14 -10.17 6.35 11.25
N LYS A 15 -9.10 7.06 11.66
CA LYS A 15 -9.12 8.48 12.06
C LYS A 15 -8.79 9.41 10.89
N SER A 16 -8.43 8.87 9.72
CA SER A 16 -7.99 9.65 8.57
C SER A 16 -9.17 10.25 7.81
N ARG A 17 -9.09 11.55 7.47
CA ARG A 17 -10.06 12.22 6.58
C ARG A 17 -9.69 12.10 5.10
N VAL A 18 -8.40 12.16 4.79
CA VAL A 18 -7.88 12.20 3.41
C VAL A 18 -7.66 10.78 2.89
N HIS A 19 -6.85 9.98 3.59
CA HIS A 19 -6.47 8.66 3.11
C HIS A 19 -7.65 7.68 3.07
N SER A 20 -8.58 7.77 4.03
CA SER A 20 -9.82 6.97 3.99
C SER A 20 -10.64 7.21 2.72
N ARG A 21 -10.63 8.43 2.18
CA ARG A 21 -11.32 8.79 0.93
C ARG A 21 -10.54 8.36 -0.31
N MET A 22 -9.22 8.37 -0.26
CA MET A 22 -8.35 7.92 -1.36
C MET A 22 -8.44 6.39 -1.52
N VAL A 23 -8.27 5.64 -0.43
CA VAL A 23 -8.31 4.16 -0.45
C VAL A 23 -9.65 3.66 -0.98
N ARG A 24 -10.78 4.25 -0.55
CA ARG A 24 -12.12 3.91 -1.07
C ARG A 24 -12.32 4.14 -2.58
N ARG A 25 -11.43 4.90 -3.22
CA ARG A 25 -11.49 5.21 -4.66
C ARG A 25 -10.44 4.45 -5.46
N VAL A 26 -9.62 3.63 -4.82
CA VAL A 26 -8.74 2.71 -5.54
C VAL A 26 -9.63 1.74 -6.33
N PRO A 27 -9.52 1.69 -7.66
CA PRO A 27 -10.40 0.84 -8.46
C PRO A 27 -10.05 -0.63 -8.25
N SER A 28 -11.07 -1.48 -8.19
CA SER A 28 -10.87 -2.93 -8.16
C SER A 28 -10.43 -3.41 -9.55
N THR A 29 -9.15 -3.73 -9.68
CA THR A 29 -8.56 -4.24 -10.93
C THR A 29 -7.32 -5.06 -10.62
N ASP A 30 -7.08 -6.11 -11.40
CA ASP A 30 -5.91 -6.99 -11.28
C ASP A 30 -4.57 -6.30 -11.57
N ARG A 31 -4.62 -5.02 -12.00
CA ARG A 31 -3.44 -4.20 -12.30
C ARG A 31 -2.97 -3.37 -11.12
N ILE A 32 -3.77 -3.27 -10.05
CA ILE A 32 -3.42 -2.50 -8.87
C ILE A 32 -3.38 -3.45 -7.69
N THR A 33 -2.19 -3.55 -7.10
CA THR A 33 -2.01 -4.20 -5.80
C THR A 33 -2.04 -3.12 -4.74
N PHE A 34 -3.03 -3.18 -3.86
CA PHE A 34 -3.10 -2.34 -2.66
C PHE A 34 -2.51 -3.11 -1.48
N HIS A 35 -1.43 -2.61 -0.91
CA HIS A 35 -0.66 -3.29 0.14
C HIS A 35 -0.60 -2.41 1.39
N ASP A 36 -1.43 -2.71 2.38
CA ASP A 36 -1.45 -2.02 3.68
C ASP A 36 -0.40 -2.62 4.63
N LEU A 37 0.69 -1.88 4.84
CA LEU A 37 1.82 -2.34 5.65
C LEU A 37 1.46 -2.49 7.13
N TYR A 38 0.52 -1.70 7.66
CA TYR A 38 0.10 -1.81 9.07
C TYR A 38 -0.83 -3.00 9.30
N GLU A 39 -1.60 -3.39 8.29
CA GLU A 39 -2.42 -4.60 8.34
C GLU A 39 -1.58 -5.86 8.17
N VAL A 40 -0.61 -5.85 7.25
CA VAL A 40 0.25 -7.00 6.96
C VAL A 40 1.30 -7.23 8.05
N TYR A 41 1.86 -6.15 8.61
CA TYR A 41 2.93 -6.20 9.61
C TYR A 41 2.55 -5.42 10.89
N PRO A 42 1.52 -5.86 11.64
CA PRO A 42 1.10 -5.19 12.87
C PRO A 42 2.21 -5.14 13.93
N ASP A 43 3.11 -6.12 13.91
CA ASP A 43 4.25 -6.26 14.82
C ASP A 43 5.57 -5.71 14.24
N PHE A 44 5.53 -5.06 13.06
CA PHE A 44 6.68 -4.42 12.41
C PHE A 44 7.80 -5.38 11.98
N LEU A 45 7.54 -6.68 11.99
CA LEU A 45 8.46 -7.72 11.50
C LEU A 45 8.32 -7.85 9.98
N ILE A 46 9.02 -6.99 9.23
CA ILE A 46 8.94 -6.96 7.76
C ILE A 46 9.60 -8.19 7.14
N ASP A 47 8.89 -8.89 6.26
CA ASP A 47 9.45 -9.92 5.39
C ASP A 47 10.13 -9.26 4.18
N VAL A 48 11.43 -9.03 4.30
CA VAL A 48 12.23 -8.34 3.29
C VAL A 48 12.18 -9.04 1.93
N ALA A 49 12.25 -10.37 1.90
CA ALA A 49 12.29 -11.12 0.64
C ALA A 49 10.97 -10.99 -0.12
N ARG A 50 9.85 -11.11 0.61
CA ARG A 50 8.51 -10.92 0.06
C ARG A 50 8.31 -9.50 -0.47
N GLU A 51 8.70 -8.47 0.29
CA GLU A 51 8.53 -7.08 -0.15
C GLU A 51 9.38 -6.77 -1.39
N GLN A 52 10.59 -7.35 -1.50
CA GLN A 52 11.42 -7.23 -2.69
C GLN A 52 10.76 -7.88 -3.92
N GLU A 53 10.18 -9.07 -3.78
CA GLU A 53 9.43 -9.72 -4.86
C GLU A 53 8.21 -8.89 -5.28
N LEU A 54 7.53 -8.28 -4.31
CA LEU A 54 6.40 -7.38 -4.58
C LEU A 54 6.84 -6.15 -5.37
N LEU A 55 7.98 -5.55 -5.05
CA LEU A 55 8.54 -4.42 -5.80
C LEU A 55 8.93 -4.83 -7.23
N LEU A 56 9.62 -5.96 -7.40
CA LEU A 56 10.06 -6.46 -8.72
C LEU A 56 8.89 -6.88 -9.62
N SER A 57 7.75 -7.24 -9.04
CA SER A 57 6.53 -7.61 -9.76
C SER A 57 5.66 -6.41 -10.14
N HIS A 58 6.09 -5.16 -9.98
CA HIS A 58 5.31 -3.99 -10.39
C HIS A 58 6.16 -2.97 -11.14
N ASP A 59 5.51 -2.24 -12.07
CA ASP A 59 6.18 -1.26 -12.91
C ASP A 59 6.19 0.13 -12.26
N VAL A 60 5.18 0.42 -11.43
CA VAL A 60 5.02 1.70 -10.72
C VAL A 60 4.79 1.42 -9.25
N ILE A 61 5.59 2.07 -8.40
CA ILE A 61 5.47 1.99 -6.95
C ILE A 61 4.96 3.33 -6.42
N VAL A 62 3.87 3.32 -5.67
CA VAL A 62 3.27 4.49 -5.02
C VAL A 62 3.43 4.33 -3.52
N PHE A 63 4.22 5.21 -2.90
CA PHE A 63 4.28 5.34 -1.45
C PHE A 63 3.16 6.27 -0.99
N GLN A 64 2.17 5.72 -0.29
CA GLN A 64 1.01 6.46 0.17
C GLN A 64 0.95 6.47 1.70
N HIS A 65 1.25 7.61 2.31
CA HIS A 65 1.22 7.80 3.75
C HIS A 65 0.92 9.27 4.09
N PRO A 66 0.41 9.57 5.31
CA PRO A 66 0.36 10.95 5.78
C PRO A 66 1.77 11.52 5.97
N PHE A 67 1.92 12.83 5.76
CA PHE A 67 3.13 13.55 6.19
C PHE A 67 3.09 13.71 7.71
N TYR A 68 4.21 13.37 8.36
CA TYR A 68 4.49 13.59 9.77
C TYR A 68 5.65 14.56 9.90
#